data_AF-A0A1X4I1S4-F1
#
_entry.id   AF-A0A1X4I1S4-F1
#
_cell.length_a   1.000
_cell.length_b   1.000
_cell.length_c   1.000
_cell.angle_alpha   90.00
_cell.angle_beta   90.00
_cell.angle_gamma   90.00
#
_symmetry.space_group_name_H-M   'P 1'
#
loop_
_entity.id
_entity.type
_entity.pdbx_description
1 polymer ?
#
loop_
_entity_poly.entity_id
_entity_poly.type
_entity_poly.pdbx_seq_one_letter_code
_entity_poly.pdbx_strand_id
1 'polypeptide(L)'
;MSQVTVEWLGKFRRERRVLARVRRAAWRLEQAERERAWALAAARGEKVSVRKVAEAAGLSPTRVHQLTKGTDLDTLDAALGQLRAAGWPASPEGPGRSSEPSACPSSQAS
;
A
#
# COMPACT_ATOMS: atom_id res chain seq x y z
N MET A 1 -26.62 -3.20 -34.28
CA MET A 1 -25.64 -3.63 -33.26
C MET A 1 -26.33 -4.63 -32.34
N SER A 2 -25.86 -5.88 -32.30
CA SER A 2 -26.56 -7.00 -31.65
C SER A 2 -26.47 -6.95 -30.12
N GLN A 3 -27.50 -7.45 -29.41
CA GLN A 3 -27.51 -7.53 -27.94
C GLN A 3 -26.29 -8.28 -27.38
N VAL A 4 -25.83 -9.32 -28.09
CA VAL A 4 -24.62 -10.09 -27.79
C VAL A 4 -23.36 -9.21 -27.65
N THR A 5 -23.25 -8.14 -28.45
CA THR A 5 -22.09 -7.22 -28.38
C THR A 5 -22.14 -6.35 -27.13
N VAL A 6 -23.33 -5.97 -26.67
CA VAL A 6 -23.53 -5.15 -25.46
C VAL A 6 -23.24 -5.96 -24.19
N GLU A 7 -23.69 -7.21 -24.14
CA GLU A 7 -23.40 -8.12 -23.02
C GLU A 7 -21.91 -8.44 -22.91
N TRP A 8 -21.25 -8.70 -24.04
CA TRP A 8 -19.82 -8.96 -24.10
C TRP A 8 -19.01 -7.74 -23.60
N LEU A 9 -19.37 -6.53 -24.05
CA LEU A 9 -18.75 -5.28 -23.57
C LEU A 9 -18.96 -5.06 -22.07
N GLY A 10 -20.15 -5.38 -21.55
CA GLY A 10 -20.47 -5.31 -20.12
C GLY A 10 -19.61 -6.23 -19.27
N LYS A 11 -19.47 -7.49 -19.70
CA LYS A 11 -18.60 -8.49 -19.05
C LYS A 11 -17.14 -8.04 -19.06
N PHE A 12 -16.64 -7.59 -20.21
CA PHE A 12 -15.26 -7.10 -20.35
C PHE A 12 -14.97 -5.89 -19.46
N ARG A 13 -15.90 -4.94 -19.33
CA ARG A 13 -15.76 -3.79 -18.42
C ARG A 13 -15.72 -4.23 -16.95
N ARG A 14 -16.56 -5.19 -16.56
CA ARG A 14 -16.57 -5.73 -15.18
C ARG A 14 -15.25 -6.43 -14.87
N GLU A 15 -14.77 -7.28 -15.78
CA GLU A 15 -13.50 -7.98 -15.66
C GLU A 15 -12.33 -7.00 -15.52
N ARG A 16 -12.25 -5.98 -16.37
CA ARG A 16 -11.21 -4.93 -16.26
C ARG A 16 -11.23 -4.23 -14.90
N ARG A 17 -12.41 -3.94 -14.35
CA ARG A 17 -12.53 -3.33 -13.02
C ARG A 17 -12.03 -4.27 -11.91
N VAL A 18 -12.35 -5.56 -11.98
CA VAL A 18 -11.87 -6.56 -11.02
C VAL A 18 -10.34 -6.67 -11.10
N LEU A 19 -9.79 -6.83 -12.30
CA LEU A 19 -8.35 -6.92 -12.50
C LEU A 19 -7.61 -5.64 -12.05
N ALA A 20 -8.19 -4.46 -12.27
CA ALA A 20 -7.61 -3.21 -11.76
C ALA A 20 -7.53 -3.18 -10.22
N ARG A 21 -8.54 -3.72 -9.52
CA ARG A 21 -8.51 -3.84 -8.06
C ARG A 21 -7.47 -4.85 -7.59
N VAL A 22 -7.36 -6.00 -8.26
CA VAL A 22 -6.35 -7.01 -7.96
C VAL A 22 -4.94 -6.45 -8.14
N ARG A 23 -4.65 -5.79 -9.26
CA ARG A 23 -3.35 -5.14 -9.51
C ARG A 23 -3.02 -4.11 -8.44
N ARG A 24 -4.01 -3.31 -8.02
CA ARG A 24 -3.83 -2.34 -6.94
C ARG A 24 -3.52 -3.01 -5.60
N ALA A 25 -4.24 -4.08 -5.26
CA ALA A 25 -3.98 -4.83 -4.02
C ALA A 25 -2.60 -5.48 -4.04
N ALA A 26 -2.22 -6.11 -5.15
CA ALA A 26 -0.90 -6.70 -5.34
C ALA A 26 0.22 -5.65 -5.20
N TRP A 27 0.08 -4.50 -5.85
CA TRP A 27 1.05 -3.41 -5.74
C TRP A 27 1.19 -2.89 -4.31
N ARG A 28 0.08 -2.73 -3.57
CA ARG A 28 0.10 -2.32 -2.16
C ARG A 28 0.75 -3.36 -1.25
N LEU A 29 0.48 -4.64 -1.50
CA LEU A 29 1.14 -5.72 -0.77
C LEU A 29 2.65 -5.68 -1.00
N GLU A 30 3.08 -5.53 -2.25
CA GLU A 30 4.50 -5.43 -2.60
C GLU A 30 5.17 -4.26 -1.86
N GLN A 31 4.52 -3.09 -1.77
CA GLN A 31 5.09 -1.94 -1.03
C GLN A 31 5.15 -2.20 0.48
N ALA A 32 4.11 -2.80 1.06
CA ALA A 32 4.10 -3.18 2.47
C ALA A 32 5.17 -4.24 2.79
N GLU A 33 5.43 -5.17 1.86
CA GLU A 33 6.50 -6.17 2.03
C GLU A 33 7.89 -5.55 1.97
N ARG A 34 8.10 -4.55 1.10
CA ARG A 34 9.35 -3.76 1.06
C ARG A 34 9.56 -2.97 2.35
N GLU A 35 8.52 -2.32 2.84
CA GLU A 35 8.55 -1.61 4.13
C GLU A 35 8.85 -2.56 5.30
N ARG A 36 8.23 -3.74 5.33
CA ARG A 36 8.54 -4.77 6.33
C ARG A 36 10.00 -5.20 6.23
N ALA A 37 10.53 -5.46 5.04
CA ALA A 37 11.93 -5.86 4.87
C ALA A 37 12.90 -4.79 5.40
N TRP A 38 12.61 -3.52 5.12
CA TRP A 38 13.37 -2.40 5.66
C TRP A 38 13.28 -2.32 7.18
N ALA A 39 12.09 -2.39 7.77
CA ALA A 39 11.92 -2.31 9.22
C ALA A 39 12.70 -3.42 9.94
N LEU A 40 12.71 -4.63 9.38
CA LEU A 40 13.49 -5.75 9.91
C LEU A 40 15.01 -5.52 9.77
N ALA A 41 15.45 -4.95 8.65
CA ALA A 41 16.86 -4.63 8.42
C ALA A 41 17.36 -3.47 9.30
N ALA A 42 16.56 -2.43 9.48
CA ALA A 42 16.82 -1.30 10.37
C ALA A 42 16.95 -1.77 11.83
N ALA A 43 16.01 -2.62 12.30
CA ALA A 43 16.09 -3.20 13.64
C ALA A 43 17.37 -4.03 13.86
N ARG A 44 17.87 -4.71 12.81
CA ARG A 44 19.18 -5.39 12.85
C ARG A 44 20.33 -4.39 12.95
N GLY A 45 20.30 -3.28 12.20
CA GLY A 45 21.27 -2.18 12.31
C GLY A 45 21.33 -1.58 13.71
N GLU A 46 20.18 -1.44 14.36
CA GLU A 46 20.03 -1.02 15.76
C GLU A 46 20.37 -2.10 16.79
N LYS A 47 20.75 -3.31 16.34
CA LYS A 47 21.10 -4.47 17.19
C LYS A 47 19.96 -4.93 18.11
N VAL A 48 18.70 -4.71 17.73
CA VAL A 48 17.54 -5.27 18.43
C VAL A 48 17.57 -6.80 18.33
N SER A 49 17.24 -7.50 19.41
CA SER A 49 17.29 -8.96 19.42
C SER A 49 16.28 -9.56 18.45
N VAL A 50 16.70 -10.57 17.69
CA VAL A 50 15.87 -11.26 16.68
C VAL A 50 14.55 -11.78 17.29
N ARG A 51 14.56 -12.17 18.57
CA ARG A 51 13.37 -12.65 19.27
C ARG A 51 12.30 -11.56 19.47
N LYS A 52 12.72 -10.35 19.87
CA LYS A 52 11.83 -9.18 20.00
C LYS A 52 11.27 -8.74 18.65
N VAL A 53 12.12 -8.73 17.63
CA VAL A 53 11.71 -8.39 16.26
C VAL A 53 10.71 -9.41 15.74
N ALA A 54 10.95 -10.71 15.96
CA ALA A 54 10.04 -11.78 15.57
C ALA A 54 8.67 -11.66 16.25
N GLU A 55 8.65 -11.38 17.55
CA GLU A 55 7.42 -11.13 18.31
C GLU A 55 6.65 -9.92 17.76
N ALA A 56 7.31 -8.78 17.58
CA ALA A 56 6.68 -7.57 17.05
C ALA A 56 6.13 -7.74 15.62
N ALA A 57 6.81 -8.54 14.80
CA ALA A 57 6.41 -8.80 13.42
C ALA A 57 5.38 -9.94 13.28
N GLY A 58 5.06 -10.67 14.36
CA GLY A 58 4.24 -11.88 14.29
C GLY A 58 4.87 -13.00 13.44
N LEU A 59 6.20 -13.08 13.42
CA LEU A 59 6.99 -14.02 12.63
C LEU A 59 7.79 -14.98 13.52
N SER A 60 8.26 -16.09 12.95
CA SER A 60 9.27 -16.91 13.61
C SER A 60 10.67 -16.26 13.50
N PRO A 61 11.58 -16.49 14.47
CA PRO A 61 12.96 -16.03 14.37
C PRO A 61 13.67 -16.47 13.09
N THR A 62 13.43 -17.72 12.65
CA THR A 62 13.95 -18.24 11.39
C THR A 62 13.47 -17.43 10.20
N ARG A 63 12.18 -17.04 10.18
CA ARG A 63 11.63 -16.24 9.09
C ARG A 63 12.21 -14.83 9.06
N VAL A 64 12.42 -14.20 10.22
CA VAL A 64 13.13 -12.92 10.32
C VAL A 64 14.55 -13.03 9.77
N HIS A 65 15.28 -14.09 10.12
CA HIS A 65 16.62 -14.32 9.59
C HIS A 65 16.64 -14.48 8.07
N GLN A 66 15.72 -15.24 7.50
CA GLN A 66 15.61 -15.39 6.03
C GLN A 66 15.31 -14.07 5.33
N LEU A 67 14.42 -13.24 5.89
CA LEU A 67 14.01 -11.97 5.30
C LEU A 67 15.09 -10.89 5.38
N THR A 68 16.02 -10.99 6.33
CA THR A 68 17.10 -10.02 6.55
C THR A 68 18.45 -10.47 5.98
N LYS A 69 18.54 -11.73 5.53
CA LYS A 69 19.77 -12.29 4.98
C LYS A 69 20.04 -11.68 3.60
N GLY A 70 21.18 -11.00 3.46
CA GLY A 70 21.60 -10.38 2.21
C GLY A 70 20.83 -9.10 1.85
N THR A 71 20.07 -8.56 2.80
CA THR A 71 19.37 -7.28 2.62
C THR A 71 20.37 -6.13 2.70
N ASP A 72 20.45 -5.35 1.63
CA ASP A 72 21.19 -4.09 1.59
C ASP A 72 20.31 -2.95 2.11
N LEU A 73 20.73 -2.34 3.22
CA LEU A 73 19.96 -1.31 3.90
C LEU A 73 19.93 -0.01 3.08
N ASP A 74 21.02 0.34 2.40
CA ASP A 74 21.12 1.58 1.62
C ASP A 74 20.18 1.53 0.40
N THR A 75 20.13 0.39 -0.28
CA THR A 75 19.17 0.14 -1.37
C THR A 75 17.72 0.23 -0.87
N LEU A 76 17.42 -0.31 0.32
CA LEU A 76 16.07 -0.23 0.89
C LEU A 76 15.70 1.19 1.33
N ASP A 77 16.63 1.94 1.89
CA ASP A 77 16.43 3.35 2.25
C ASP A 77 16.12 4.20 1.01
N ALA A 78 16.88 4.00 -0.07
CA ALA A 78 16.62 4.69 -1.33
C ALA A 78 15.25 4.33 -1.92
N ALA A 79 14.84 3.07 -1.86
CA ALA A 79 13.54 2.62 -2.34
C ALA A 79 12.38 3.16 -1.48
N LEU A 80 12.53 3.18 -0.16
CA LEU A 80 11.52 3.76 0.74
C LEU A 80 11.44 5.27 0.65
N GLY A 81 12.55 5.97 0.42
CA GLY A 81 12.55 7.41 0.17
C GLY A 81 11.68 7.77 -1.04
N GLN A 82 11.79 7.00 -2.12
CA GLN A 82 10.95 7.15 -3.31
C GLN A 82 9.47 6.84 -3.03
N LEU A 83 9.19 5.81 -2.23
CA LEU A 83 7.83 5.48 -1.81
C LEU A 83 7.21 6.58 -0.97
N ARG A 84 7.96 7.14 -0.01
CA ARG A 84 7.52 8.28 0.81
C ARG A 84 7.25 9.52 -0.05
N ALA A 85 8.11 9.83 -1.01
CA ALA A 85 7.88 10.91 -1.96
C ALA A 85 6.60 10.70 -2.81
N ALA A 86 6.23 9.44 -3.08
CA ALA A 86 4.99 9.08 -3.76
C ALA A 86 3.75 9.03 -2.84
N GLY A 87 3.88 9.40 -1.56
CA GLY A 87 2.79 9.43 -0.58
C GLY A 87 2.50 8.09 0.11
N TRP A 88 3.48 7.19 0.16
CA TRP A 88 3.42 5.93 0.91
C TRP A 88 4.14 6.03 2.29
N PRO A 89 3.62 5.41 3.36
CA PRO A 89 2.27 4.85 3.45
C PRO A 89 1.27 5.99 3.37
N ALA A 90 0.11 5.73 2.76
CA ALA A 90 -1.03 6.62 2.97
C ALA A 90 -1.27 6.60 4.48
N SER A 91 -1.02 7.72 5.16
CA SER A 91 -1.28 7.83 6.59
C SER A 91 -2.69 7.29 6.84
N PRO A 92 -2.90 6.45 7.88
CA PRO A 92 -4.23 5.95 8.20
C PRO A 92 -5.24 7.09 8.39
N GLU A 93 -4.74 8.28 8.76
CA GLU A 93 -5.43 9.56 8.79
C GLU A 93 -5.25 10.31 7.45
N GLY A 94 -5.90 9.84 6.40
CA GLY A 94 -6.16 10.68 5.22
C GLY A 94 -7.62 11.13 5.33
N PRO A 95 -7.94 12.44 5.43
CA PRO A 95 -9.33 12.86 5.44
C PRO A 95 -9.96 12.33 4.16
N GLY A 96 -10.97 11.48 4.33
CA GLY A 96 -11.83 11.10 3.23
C GLY A 96 -12.28 12.38 2.57
N ARG A 97 -11.69 12.71 1.43
CA ARG A 97 -12.12 13.84 0.61
C ARG A 97 -13.42 13.43 -0.07
N SER A 98 -14.45 13.23 0.75
CA SER A 98 -15.80 13.67 0.42
C SER A 98 -15.71 15.19 0.34
N SER A 99 -15.20 15.70 -0.77
CA SER A 99 -15.63 17.02 -1.21
C SER A 99 -17.07 16.85 -1.64
N GLU A 100 -17.97 16.82 -0.66
CA GLU A 100 -19.34 17.29 -0.87
C GLU A 100 -19.21 18.68 -1.50
N PRO A 101 -19.92 18.94 -2.62
CA PRO A 101 -19.93 20.28 -3.18
C PRO A 101 -20.47 21.21 -2.11
N SER A 102 -19.61 22.13 -1.65
CA SER A 102 -19.93 23.24 -0.79
C SER A 102 -21.24 23.86 -1.26
N ALA A 103 -22.29 23.66 -0.47
CA ALA A 103 -23.54 24.39 -0.61
C ALA A 103 -23.21 25.88 -0.41
N CYS A 104 -23.47 26.69 -1.43
CA CYS A 104 -23.42 28.14 -1.32
C CYS A 104 -24.42 28.61 -0.24
N PRO A 105 -24.03 29.36 0.78
CA PRO A 105 -24.97 30.10 1.60
C PRO A 105 -24.97 31.55 1.13
N SER A 106 -25.94 31.93 0.30
CA SER A 106 -26.27 33.33 -0.05
C SER A 106 -27.56 33.28 -0.87
N SER A 107 -28.65 33.99 -0.61
CA SER A 107 -28.96 34.98 0.40
C SER A 107 -30.49 35.14 0.32
N GLN A 108 -31.23 34.94 1.40
CA GLN A 108 -32.58 35.50 1.50
C GLN A 108 -32.44 36.87 2.15
N ALA A 109 -32.67 37.92 1.37
CA ALA A 109 -33.04 39.24 1.85
C ALA A 109 -33.62 40.03 0.67
N SER A 110 -34.95 40.10 0.62
CA SER A 110 -35.81 41.27 0.35
C SER A 110 -37.13 40.85 -0.28
#